data_AF-A0A6J4TKQ9-F1
#
_entry.id   AF-A0A6J4TKQ9-F1
#
_cell.length_a   1.000
_cell.length_b   1.000
_cell.length_c   1.000
_cell.angle_alpha   90.00
_cell.angle_beta   90.00
_cell.angle_gamma   90.00
#
_symmetry.space_group_name_H-M   'P 1'
#
loop_
_entity.id
_entity.type
_entity.pdbx_description
1 polymer ?
#
loop_
_entity_poly.entity_id
_entity_poly.type
_entity_poly.pdbx_seq_one_letter_code
_entity_poly.pdbx_strand_id
1 'polypeptide(L)'
;MFELLHPDGPPARCAIWGDACPDALRPERLRPRGAPVDVIVLAPAPHEFAEPGWLEDAAAGAAAVLAPDGLVCLIAPRRARRRARGLLRDAGLAVAEPPLIHVPTWTSDHHVFQLTADAARFAGREVFGGRSWKKRVAPLALERAAAGRLLAGALRHVTEVARRPGGRPLFEWLLRLGEQGATPPGTVIVRVRRRASRATALLHRVEPGGVRSELLAKLSLRDVSGSGWPRDTERIERFGAGAARAGAQVPRASRAQTIGGHPVLVQTRLPGRPAATIIAESPTRAAAVMEQVAAWLAVWNRATVRVCPADAALFEREITSHAALVVPRLAGGQAYHDWLAHSCAGLAGEPMPQVVAHGDLTMANVVVDDRGGMGVVDWETAHDRALPLGDAFYALADAAAATNRYADRVGDFVACFDRPGGRADHVGRLSVRVAVAARATPAVMLLAFHACWLHHAANEERDAGAGGDRPFLGILQWIADRHRTWRPRGWG
;
A
#
# COMPACT_ATOMS: atom_id res chain seq x y z
N MET A 1 11.64 -0.99 -10.02
CA MET A 1 10.47 -1.85 -10.36
C MET A 1 10.86 -3.06 -11.20
N PHE A 2 11.49 -2.87 -12.37
CA PHE A 2 11.98 -4.00 -13.19
C PHE A 2 12.99 -4.89 -12.46
N GLU A 3 13.68 -4.31 -11.48
CA GLU A 3 14.49 -5.01 -10.47
C GLU A 3 13.80 -6.24 -9.88
N LEU A 4 12.47 -6.22 -9.72
CA LEU A 4 11.73 -7.32 -9.09
C LEU A 4 11.51 -8.52 -10.01
N LEU A 5 11.66 -8.32 -11.33
CA LEU A 5 11.48 -9.36 -12.33
C LEU A 5 12.65 -10.35 -12.34
N HIS A 6 13.82 -9.91 -11.91
CA HIS A 6 15.05 -10.69 -11.99
C HIS A 6 14.92 -11.99 -11.17
N PRO A 7 15.46 -13.13 -11.64
CA PRO A 7 15.26 -14.43 -10.99
C PRO A 7 15.75 -14.47 -9.53
N ASP A 8 16.77 -13.67 -9.18
CA ASP A 8 17.30 -13.56 -7.80
C ASP A 8 16.69 -12.43 -6.96
N GLY A 9 15.64 -11.77 -7.47
CA GLY A 9 15.04 -10.58 -6.87
C GLY A 9 15.83 -9.32 -7.20
N PRO A 10 15.77 -8.25 -6.36
CA PRO A 10 16.38 -6.98 -6.68
C PRO A 10 17.87 -7.14 -7.08
N PRO A 11 18.25 -6.79 -8.33
CA PRO A 11 19.59 -6.93 -8.84
C PRO A 11 20.55 -5.95 -8.18
N ALA A 12 21.83 -6.30 -8.19
CA ALA A 12 22.90 -5.41 -7.74
C ALA A 12 23.23 -4.33 -8.78
N ARG A 13 23.04 -4.62 -10.07
CA ARG A 13 23.47 -3.77 -11.19
C ARG A 13 22.36 -3.55 -12.20
N CYS A 14 21.87 -2.31 -12.28
CA CYS A 14 20.96 -1.88 -13.34
C CYS A 14 21.60 -0.83 -14.24
N ALA A 15 21.18 -0.81 -15.51
CA ALA A 15 21.47 0.24 -16.47
C ALA A 15 20.20 0.69 -17.19
N ILE A 16 20.17 1.94 -17.65
CA ILE A 16 19.11 2.48 -18.51
C ILE A 16 19.76 2.96 -19.79
N TRP A 17 19.28 2.47 -20.92
CA TRP A 17 19.75 2.84 -22.24
C TRP A 17 18.59 3.52 -22.98
N GLY A 18 18.75 4.81 -23.25
CA GLY A 18 17.74 5.66 -23.84
C GLY A 18 17.07 6.61 -22.86
N ASP A 19 16.49 7.67 -23.42
CA ASP A 19 16.00 8.84 -22.66
C ASP A 19 14.49 8.76 -22.32
N ALA A 20 13.77 7.77 -22.82
CA ALA A 20 12.31 7.64 -22.61
C ALA A 20 11.92 6.70 -21.47
N CYS A 21 12.84 6.39 -20.54
CA CYS A 21 12.51 5.59 -19.36
C CYS A 21 11.62 6.41 -18.40
N PRO A 22 10.36 6.00 -18.13
CA PRO A 22 9.52 6.75 -17.20
C PRO A 22 10.09 6.68 -15.78
N ASP A 23 10.05 7.80 -15.05
CA ASP A 23 10.59 7.89 -13.67
C ASP A 23 10.05 6.80 -12.75
N ALA A 24 8.77 6.45 -12.88
CA ALA A 24 8.13 5.40 -12.12
C ALA A 24 8.73 3.99 -12.34
N LEU A 25 9.31 3.76 -13.53
CA LEU A 25 9.91 2.48 -13.90
C LEU A 25 11.43 2.48 -13.76
N ARG A 26 12.03 3.66 -13.55
CA ARG A 26 13.46 3.86 -13.34
C ARG A 26 13.96 2.98 -12.17
N PRO A 27 14.99 2.14 -12.38
CA PRO A 27 15.70 1.46 -11.29
C PRO A 27 16.24 2.45 -10.28
N GLU A 28 16.31 2.06 -9.01
CA GLU A 28 16.82 2.93 -7.94
C GLU A 28 18.35 2.98 -7.93
N ARG A 29 19.00 1.87 -8.30
CA ARG A 29 20.47 1.74 -8.29
C ARG A 29 21.01 1.63 -9.72
N LEU A 30 21.47 2.75 -10.25
CA LEU A 30 22.19 2.78 -11.52
C LEU A 30 23.70 2.62 -11.28
N ARG A 31 24.35 1.78 -12.06
CA ARG A 31 25.81 1.62 -12.04
C ARG A 31 26.44 2.04 -13.37
N PRO A 32 27.72 2.49 -13.36
CA PRO A 32 28.44 2.86 -14.58
C PRO A 32 28.58 1.68 -15.55
N ARG A 33 28.73 1.97 -16.85
CA ARG A 33 29.01 0.98 -17.90
C ARG A 33 30.36 0.28 -17.65
N GLY A 34 30.46 -1.02 -17.90
CA GLY A 34 31.74 -1.75 -17.93
C GLY A 34 31.78 -3.12 -17.24
N ALA A 35 30.76 -3.49 -16.47
CA ALA A 35 30.61 -4.81 -15.86
C ALA A 35 29.33 -5.50 -16.37
N PRO A 36 29.20 -6.84 -16.20
CA PRO A 36 27.96 -7.53 -16.49
C PRO A 36 26.77 -6.83 -15.81
N VAL A 37 25.67 -6.62 -16.52
CA VAL A 37 24.48 -5.92 -16.03
C VAL A 37 23.36 -6.94 -15.80
N ASP A 38 22.73 -6.89 -14.64
CA ASP A 38 21.69 -7.84 -14.26
C ASP A 38 20.34 -7.41 -14.87
N VAL A 39 20.07 -6.10 -14.94
CA VAL A 39 18.87 -5.56 -15.61
C VAL A 39 19.22 -4.32 -16.45
N ILE A 40 18.93 -4.37 -17.74
CA ILE A 40 19.01 -3.24 -18.67
C ILE A 40 17.60 -2.79 -19.03
N VAL A 41 17.27 -1.53 -18.77
CA VAL A 41 16.04 -0.91 -19.27
C VAL A 41 16.34 -0.21 -20.58
N LEU A 42 15.91 -0.82 -21.69
CA LEU A 42 16.06 -0.25 -23.02
C LEU A 42 14.81 0.59 -23.35
N ALA A 43 14.92 1.91 -23.21
CA ALA A 43 13.81 2.85 -23.33
C ALA A 43 14.15 4.02 -24.27
N PRO A 44 14.33 3.77 -25.57
CA PRO A 44 14.64 4.79 -26.58
C PRO A 44 13.58 5.90 -26.69
N ALA A 45 14.04 7.14 -26.77
CA ALA A 45 13.27 8.30 -27.15
C ALA A 45 13.04 8.37 -28.68
N PRO A 46 12.07 9.19 -29.15
CA PRO A 46 11.80 9.30 -30.57
C PRO A 46 12.99 9.70 -31.44
N HIS A 47 13.91 10.53 -30.91
CA HIS A 47 15.10 10.96 -31.64
C HIS A 47 16.14 9.85 -31.76
N GLU A 48 16.30 9.01 -30.73
CA GLU A 48 17.19 7.84 -30.75
C GLU A 48 16.71 6.78 -31.76
N PHE A 49 15.40 6.67 -31.99
CA PHE A 49 14.88 5.82 -33.07
C PHE A 49 15.14 6.35 -34.48
N ALA A 50 15.32 7.67 -34.62
CA ALA A 50 15.62 8.30 -35.90
C ALA A 50 17.12 8.24 -36.24
N GLU A 51 17.97 8.06 -35.23
CA GLU A 51 19.41 7.89 -35.39
C GLU A 51 19.73 6.54 -36.05
N PRO A 52 20.40 6.53 -37.23
CA PRO A 52 20.78 5.29 -37.89
C PRO A 52 21.72 4.44 -37.03
N GLY A 53 21.41 3.15 -36.86
CA GLY A 53 22.25 2.18 -36.15
C GLY A 53 22.09 2.17 -34.63
N TRP A 54 21.47 3.20 -34.03
CA TRP A 54 21.35 3.30 -32.58
C TRP A 54 20.71 2.06 -31.94
N LEU A 55 19.63 1.55 -32.53
CA LEU A 55 18.89 0.41 -31.96
C LEU A 55 19.63 -0.91 -32.16
N GLU A 56 20.33 -1.06 -33.29
CA GLU A 56 21.24 -2.17 -33.57
C GLU A 56 22.36 -2.22 -32.53
N ASP A 57 23.05 -1.09 -32.32
CA ASP A 57 24.15 -0.94 -31.37
C ASP A 57 23.67 -1.15 -29.92
N ALA A 58 22.51 -0.60 -29.57
CA ALA A 58 21.90 -0.80 -28.26
C ALA A 58 21.49 -2.27 -28.02
N ALA A 59 20.97 -2.97 -29.03
CA ALA A 59 20.62 -4.39 -28.88
C ALA A 59 21.87 -5.28 -28.76
N ALA A 60 22.85 -5.08 -29.63
CA ALA A 60 24.11 -5.81 -29.62
C ALA A 60 24.91 -5.56 -28.34
N GLY A 61 25.05 -4.29 -27.95
CA GLY A 61 25.68 -3.91 -26.70
C GLY A 61 24.98 -4.53 -25.49
N ALA A 62 23.65 -4.56 -25.48
CA ALA A 62 22.88 -5.07 -24.34
C ALA A 62 23.17 -6.56 -24.17
N ALA A 63 23.13 -7.32 -25.26
CA ALA A 63 23.46 -8.74 -25.28
C ALA A 63 24.93 -9.01 -24.88
N ALA A 64 25.87 -8.14 -25.25
CA ALA A 64 27.28 -8.30 -24.91
C ALA A 64 27.54 -8.17 -23.40
N VAL A 65 26.87 -7.22 -22.73
CA VAL A 65 27.10 -6.95 -21.30
C VAL A 65 26.09 -7.60 -20.36
N LEU A 66 25.05 -8.27 -20.86
CA LEU A 66 24.03 -8.89 -20.01
C LEU A 66 24.62 -10.02 -19.15
N ALA A 67 24.32 -10.05 -17.86
CA ALA A 67 24.65 -11.19 -17.00
C ALA A 67 23.99 -12.50 -17.51
N PRO A 68 24.44 -13.69 -17.07
CA PRO A 68 23.87 -14.98 -17.50
C PRO A 68 22.33 -15.06 -17.36
N ASP A 69 21.79 -14.61 -16.23
CA ASP A 69 20.35 -14.51 -15.96
C ASP A 69 19.80 -13.09 -16.11
N GLY A 70 20.58 -12.22 -16.75
CA GLY A 70 20.23 -10.81 -16.88
C GLY A 70 19.01 -10.61 -17.79
N LEU A 71 18.33 -9.49 -17.57
CA LEU A 71 17.11 -9.11 -18.27
C LEU A 71 17.29 -7.83 -19.06
N VAL A 72 16.78 -7.78 -20.29
CA VAL A 72 16.54 -6.56 -21.05
C VAL A 72 15.05 -6.24 -21.00
N CYS A 73 14.67 -5.15 -20.36
CA CYS A 73 13.30 -4.65 -20.29
C CYS A 73 13.10 -3.56 -21.35
N LEU A 74 12.47 -3.91 -22.47
CA LEU A 74 12.24 -3.00 -23.60
C LEU A 74 10.94 -2.18 -23.41
N ILE A 75 11.07 -0.86 -23.34
CA ILE A 75 9.98 0.10 -23.38
C ILE A 75 10.07 0.85 -24.72
N ALA A 76 9.16 0.54 -25.64
CA ALA A 76 9.17 1.18 -26.96
C ALA A 76 7.77 1.38 -27.53
N PRO A 77 7.57 2.40 -28.40
CA PRO A 77 6.34 2.55 -29.18
C PRO A 77 6.03 1.30 -30.01
N ARG A 78 4.74 1.08 -30.28
CA ARG A 78 4.22 -0.10 -31.02
C ARG A 78 5.03 -0.43 -32.29
N ARG A 79 5.31 0.58 -33.12
CA ARG A 79 5.99 0.40 -34.41
C ARG A 79 7.43 -0.06 -34.24
N ALA A 80 8.12 0.48 -33.25
CA ALA A 80 9.52 0.17 -32.98
C ALA A 80 9.73 -1.15 -32.24
N ARG A 81 8.76 -1.59 -31.42
CA ARG A 81 8.84 -2.86 -30.67
C ARG A 81 9.14 -4.05 -31.56
N ARG A 82 8.51 -4.15 -32.74
CA ARG A 82 8.75 -5.27 -33.67
C ARG A 82 10.20 -5.31 -34.16
N ARG A 83 10.76 -4.15 -34.52
CA ARG A 83 12.16 -4.02 -34.96
C ARG A 83 13.12 -4.35 -33.81
N ALA A 84 12.96 -3.71 -32.67
CA ALA A 84 13.77 -3.97 -31.47
C ALA A 84 13.74 -5.45 -31.07
N ARG A 85 12.57 -6.11 -31.16
CA ARG A 85 12.43 -7.55 -30.90
C ARG A 85 13.21 -8.42 -31.89
N GLY A 86 13.28 -8.02 -33.17
CA GLY A 86 14.13 -8.68 -34.16
C GLY A 86 15.60 -8.55 -33.77
N LEU A 87 16.06 -7.32 -33.56
CA LEU A 87 17.45 -7.00 -33.23
C LEU A 87 17.93 -7.70 -31.94
N LEU A 88 17.10 -7.76 -30.89
CA LEU A 88 17.45 -8.49 -29.67
C LEU A 88 17.61 -10.00 -29.93
N ARG A 89 16.82 -10.59 -30.82
CA ARG A 89 16.96 -12.01 -31.20
C ARG A 89 18.19 -12.25 -32.06
N ASP A 90 18.45 -11.35 -33.00
CA ASP A 90 19.64 -11.40 -33.86
C ASP A 90 20.91 -11.28 -33.01
N ALA A 91 20.86 -10.52 -31.91
CA ALA A 91 21.89 -10.45 -30.88
C ALA A 91 21.91 -11.67 -29.92
N GLY A 92 21.14 -12.72 -30.19
CA GLY A 92 21.14 -13.97 -29.43
C GLY A 92 20.29 -13.99 -28.17
N LEU A 93 19.37 -13.03 -27.97
CA LEU A 93 18.47 -13.01 -26.82
C LEU A 93 17.10 -13.62 -27.14
N ALA A 94 16.57 -14.40 -26.19
CA ALA A 94 15.22 -14.91 -26.21
C ALA A 94 14.24 -13.88 -25.60
N VAL A 95 13.29 -13.41 -26.38
CA VAL A 95 12.23 -12.51 -25.91
C VAL A 95 11.16 -13.34 -25.21
N ALA A 96 11.04 -13.18 -23.90
CA ALA A 96 10.09 -13.86 -23.04
C ALA A 96 8.65 -13.49 -23.41
N GLU A 97 7.78 -14.49 -23.49
CA GLU A 97 6.35 -14.32 -23.62
C GLU A 97 5.66 -14.86 -22.35
N PRO A 98 4.58 -14.21 -21.87
CA PRO A 98 3.92 -13.03 -22.42
C PRO A 98 4.56 -11.69 -21.98
N PRO A 99 4.26 -10.58 -22.69
CA PRO A 99 4.76 -9.25 -22.30
C PRO A 99 4.13 -8.74 -21.01
N LEU A 100 4.73 -7.71 -20.41
CA LEU A 100 4.26 -7.06 -19.19
C LEU A 100 3.40 -5.83 -19.52
N ILE A 101 2.25 -5.69 -18.88
CA ILE A 101 1.43 -4.48 -18.93
C ILE A 101 1.75 -3.59 -17.74
N HIS A 102 1.84 -2.29 -17.97
CA HIS A 102 1.87 -1.27 -16.91
C HIS A 102 0.54 -0.56 -16.84
N VAL A 103 -0.04 -0.55 -15.64
CA VAL A 103 -1.27 0.18 -15.37
C VAL A 103 -0.93 1.25 -14.34
N PRO A 104 -0.80 2.52 -14.76
CA PRO A 104 -0.82 3.61 -13.81
C PRO A 104 -2.19 3.68 -13.17
N THR A 105 -2.22 3.89 -11.86
CA THR A 105 -3.46 4.17 -11.13
C THR A 105 -3.48 5.63 -10.67
N TRP A 106 -4.60 5.99 -10.06
CA TRP A 106 -4.99 7.33 -9.66
C TRP A 106 -4.23 7.72 -8.38
N THR A 107 -3.70 6.73 -7.65
CA THR A 107 -3.12 6.84 -6.32
C THR A 107 -1.58 6.77 -6.32
N SER A 108 -0.93 7.12 -7.43
CA SER A 108 0.53 6.95 -7.66
C SER A 108 1.03 5.50 -7.64
N ASP A 109 0.14 4.51 -7.47
CA ASP A 109 0.50 3.10 -7.52
C ASP A 109 0.68 2.65 -8.98
N HIS A 110 1.73 1.87 -9.20
CA HIS A 110 2.06 1.28 -10.49
C HIS A 110 1.85 -0.23 -10.41
N HIS A 111 0.98 -0.77 -11.26
CA HIS A 111 0.78 -2.21 -11.36
C HIS A 111 1.48 -2.75 -12.60
N VAL A 112 2.18 -3.87 -12.42
CA VAL A 112 2.83 -4.63 -13.49
C VAL A 112 2.42 -6.07 -13.40
N PHE A 113 2.03 -6.64 -14.52
CA PHE A 113 1.76 -8.07 -14.59
C PHE A 113 2.00 -8.61 -15.99
N GLN A 114 2.36 -9.88 -16.04
CA GLN A 114 2.44 -10.65 -17.28
C GLN A 114 1.05 -10.75 -17.90
N LEU A 115 0.94 -10.56 -19.21
CA LEU A 115 -0.33 -10.61 -19.93
C LEU A 115 -0.80 -12.05 -20.16
N THR A 116 -1.07 -12.75 -19.06
CA THR A 116 -1.74 -14.05 -19.02
C THR A 116 -3.23 -13.88 -18.75
N ALA A 117 -4.04 -14.88 -19.09
CA ALA A 117 -5.46 -14.89 -18.76
C ALA A 117 -5.70 -14.82 -17.23
N ASP A 118 -4.88 -15.54 -16.46
CA ASP A 118 -5.00 -15.59 -14.99
C ASP A 118 -4.65 -14.26 -14.34
N ALA A 119 -3.58 -13.59 -14.78
CA ALA A 119 -3.26 -12.26 -14.29
C ALA A 119 -4.28 -11.22 -14.70
N ALA A 120 -4.80 -11.31 -15.92
CA ALA A 120 -5.85 -10.43 -16.39
C ALA A 120 -7.14 -10.58 -15.57
N ARG A 121 -7.52 -11.81 -15.23
CA ARG A 121 -8.68 -12.13 -14.39
C ARG A 121 -8.49 -11.58 -12.98
N PHE A 122 -7.32 -11.83 -12.37
CA PHE A 122 -7.00 -11.30 -11.05
C PHE A 122 -6.98 -9.77 -11.06
N ALA A 123 -6.23 -9.14 -11.98
CA ALA A 123 -6.16 -7.69 -12.08
C ALA A 123 -7.54 -7.07 -12.33
N GLY A 124 -8.38 -7.69 -13.16
CA GLY A 124 -9.76 -7.30 -13.41
C GLY A 124 -10.59 -7.16 -12.13
N ARG A 125 -10.44 -8.11 -11.21
CA ARG A 125 -11.18 -8.15 -9.94
C ARG A 125 -10.57 -7.25 -8.88
N GLU A 126 -9.24 -7.29 -8.76
CA GLU A 126 -8.51 -6.75 -7.61
C GLU A 126 -7.96 -5.35 -7.86
N VAL A 127 -7.35 -5.14 -9.02
CA VAL A 127 -6.62 -3.90 -9.35
C VAL A 127 -7.55 -2.88 -9.97
N PHE A 128 -8.36 -3.32 -10.93
CA PHE A 128 -9.13 -2.42 -11.77
C PHE A 128 -10.46 -2.00 -11.15
N GLY A 129 -10.78 -2.27 -9.88
CA GLY A 129 -12.08 -1.97 -9.24
C GLY A 129 -13.03 -1.02 -10.02
N GLY A 130 -14.18 -1.51 -10.46
CA GLY A 130 -15.26 -0.65 -10.94
C GLY A 130 -16.27 -1.32 -11.87
N ARG A 131 -17.44 -0.70 -12.00
CA ARG A 131 -18.59 -1.17 -12.80
C ARG A 131 -18.46 -0.98 -14.31
N SER A 132 -17.40 -0.32 -14.81
CA SER A 132 -17.33 -0.05 -16.26
C SER A 132 -17.29 -1.38 -17.01
N TRP A 133 -18.23 -1.57 -17.94
CA TRP A 133 -18.33 -2.77 -18.78
C TRP A 133 -16.98 -3.15 -19.42
N LYS A 134 -16.13 -2.16 -19.74
CA LYS A 134 -14.76 -2.36 -20.24
C LYS A 134 -13.91 -3.23 -19.32
N LYS A 135 -14.07 -3.12 -17.99
CA LYS A 135 -13.37 -3.92 -16.98
C LYS A 135 -13.94 -5.34 -16.84
N ARG A 136 -15.20 -5.55 -17.23
CA ARG A 136 -15.81 -6.89 -17.30
C ARG A 136 -15.44 -7.61 -18.60
N VAL A 137 -15.34 -6.87 -19.70
CA VAL A 137 -15.04 -7.42 -21.03
C VAL A 137 -13.54 -7.63 -21.25
N ALA A 138 -12.66 -6.80 -20.67
CA ALA A 138 -11.21 -6.94 -20.85
C ALA A 138 -10.68 -8.32 -20.38
N PRO A 139 -11.07 -8.86 -19.21
CA PRO A 139 -10.69 -10.21 -18.82
C PRO A 139 -11.19 -11.28 -19.80
N LEU A 140 -12.43 -11.17 -20.27
CA LEU A 140 -13.01 -12.11 -21.26
C LEU A 140 -12.28 -12.07 -22.59
N ALA A 141 -11.87 -10.89 -23.05
CA ALA A 141 -11.03 -10.75 -24.24
C ALA A 141 -9.66 -11.41 -24.03
N LEU A 142 -9.09 -11.33 -22.82
CA LEU A 142 -7.77 -11.85 -22.48
C LEU A 142 -7.72 -13.36 -22.25
N GLU A 143 -8.87 -14.05 -22.13
CA GLU A 143 -8.92 -15.52 -22.06
C GLU A 143 -8.44 -16.19 -23.35
N ARG A 144 -8.49 -15.49 -24.49
CA ARG A 144 -7.92 -15.98 -25.74
C ARG A 144 -6.46 -15.54 -25.85
N ALA A 145 -5.53 -16.49 -25.84
CA ALA A 145 -4.08 -16.22 -25.98
C ALA A 145 -3.75 -15.32 -27.19
N ALA A 146 -4.46 -15.48 -28.31
CA ALA A 146 -4.31 -14.63 -29.50
C ALA A 146 -4.71 -13.17 -29.23
N ALA A 147 -5.77 -12.95 -28.46
CA ALA A 147 -6.23 -11.61 -28.10
C ALA A 147 -5.27 -10.91 -27.13
N GLY A 148 -4.61 -11.64 -26.23
CA GLY A 148 -3.51 -11.11 -25.41
C GLY A 148 -2.40 -10.48 -26.26
N ARG A 149 -1.94 -11.19 -27.30
CA ARG A 149 -0.93 -10.67 -28.23
C ARG A 149 -1.41 -9.45 -29.01
N LEU A 150 -2.66 -9.47 -29.48
CA LEU A 150 -3.26 -8.32 -30.18
C LEU A 150 -3.39 -7.10 -29.26
N LEU A 151 -3.81 -7.31 -28.00
CA LEU A 151 -3.90 -6.26 -26.99
C LEU A 151 -2.52 -5.70 -26.65
N ALA A 152 -1.51 -6.54 -26.44
CA ALA A 152 -0.14 -6.08 -26.26
C ALA A 152 0.34 -5.22 -27.43
N GLY A 153 -0.01 -5.60 -28.66
CA GLY A 153 0.26 -4.80 -29.85
C GLY A 153 -0.47 -3.45 -29.86
N ALA A 154 -1.68 -3.36 -29.30
CA ALA A 154 -2.47 -2.13 -29.29
C ALA A 154 -2.13 -1.17 -28.14
N LEU A 155 -1.71 -1.69 -26.99
CA LEU A 155 -1.45 -0.92 -25.77
C LEU A 155 -0.16 -0.10 -25.87
N ARG A 156 -0.20 1.12 -25.32
CA ARG A 156 0.97 2.02 -25.27
C ARG A 156 1.97 1.64 -24.17
N HIS A 157 1.47 1.12 -23.05
CA HIS A 157 2.26 0.85 -21.84
C HIS A 157 2.53 -0.65 -21.68
N VAL A 158 3.37 -1.17 -22.57
CA VAL A 158 3.77 -2.58 -22.59
C VAL A 158 5.29 -2.68 -22.58
N THR A 159 5.82 -3.54 -21.71
CA THR A 159 7.24 -3.90 -21.71
C THR A 159 7.42 -5.32 -22.22
N GLU A 160 8.29 -5.47 -23.20
CA GLU A 160 8.80 -6.79 -23.60
C GLU A 160 10.03 -7.09 -22.74
N VAL A 161 10.19 -8.35 -22.33
CA VAL A 161 11.37 -8.78 -21.58
C VAL A 161 12.17 -9.72 -22.45
N ALA A 162 13.47 -9.49 -22.62
CA ALA A 162 14.39 -10.41 -23.27
C ALA A 162 15.47 -10.88 -22.29
N ARG A 163 15.99 -12.09 -22.51
CA ARG A 163 17.00 -12.74 -21.67
C ARG A 163 17.85 -13.69 -22.50
N ARG A 164 18.96 -14.20 -21.96
CA ARG A 164 19.74 -15.24 -22.65
C ARG A 164 18.92 -16.54 -22.79
N PRO A 165 19.11 -17.30 -23.88
CA PRO A 165 18.55 -18.66 -23.99
C PRO A 165 18.97 -19.52 -22.80
N GLY A 166 18.02 -20.26 -22.22
CA GLY A 166 18.25 -21.05 -21.00
C GLY A 166 18.27 -20.25 -19.69
N GLY A 167 18.14 -18.91 -19.75
CA GLY A 167 18.07 -18.08 -18.55
C GLY A 167 16.87 -18.42 -17.66
N ARG A 168 17.07 -18.28 -16.35
CA ARG A 168 16.09 -18.64 -15.32
C ARG A 168 14.74 -17.89 -15.45
N PRO A 169 13.60 -18.48 -15.03
CA PRO A 169 12.28 -17.83 -15.02
C PRO A 169 12.25 -16.49 -14.29
N LEU A 170 11.44 -15.55 -14.79
CA LEU A 170 11.16 -14.31 -14.07
C LEU A 170 10.56 -14.61 -12.69
N PHE A 171 10.94 -13.83 -11.68
CA PHE A 171 10.47 -13.99 -10.30
C PHE A 171 10.79 -15.34 -9.66
N GLU A 172 11.80 -16.09 -10.12
CA GLU A 172 12.08 -17.43 -9.57
C GLU A 172 12.27 -17.42 -8.05
N TRP A 173 12.91 -16.38 -7.49
CA TRP A 173 13.04 -16.19 -6.04
C TRP A 173 11.70 -16.24 -5.28
N LEU A 174 10.61 -15.76 -5.88
CA LEU A 174 9.27 -15.80 -5.29
C LEU A 174 8.62 -17.20 -5.39
N LEU A 175 9.05 -18.00 -6.37
CA LEU A 175 8.61 -19.39 -6.50
C LEU A 175 9.27 -20.26 -5.42
N ARG A 176 10.57 -20.02 -5.15
CA ARG A 176 11.32 -20.70 -4.08
C ARG A 176 10.83 -20.35 -2.67
N LEU A 177 10.02 -19.31 -2.56
CA LEU A 177 9.43 -18.82 -1.31
C LEU A 177 8.23 -19.66 -0.84
N GLY A 178 7.58 -20.40 -1.73
CA GLY A 178 6.53 -21.34 -1.36
C GLY A 178 7.09 -22.59 -0.68
N GLU A 179 6.25 -23.29 0.09
CA GLU A 179 6.61 -24.59 0.67
C GLU A 179 7.08 -25.58 -0.42
N GLN A 180 8.05 -26.43 -0.06
CA GLN A 180 8.70 -27.37 -0.99
C GLN A 180 7.67 -28.28 -1.66
N GLY A 181 7.59 -28.23 -2.99
CA GLY A 181 6.62 -29.01 -3.79
C GLY A 181 5.75 -28.17 -4.75
N ALA A 182 5.97 -26.86 -4.80
CA ALA A 182 5.15 -25.93 -5.56
C ALA A 182 5.06 -26.26 -7.07
N THR A 183 3.81 -26.26 -7.54
CA THR A 183 3.34 -26.24 -8.93
C THR A 183 4.11 -25.25 -9.81
N PRO A 184 4.15 -25.47 -11.14
CA PRO A 184 4.83 -24.62 -12.13
C PRO A 184 4.49 -23.12 -11.97
N PRO A 185 5.33 -22.22 -12.54
CA PRO A 185 5.29 -20.78 -12.28
C PRO A 185 3.88 -20.21 -12.45
N GLY A 186 3.25 -19.87 -11.32
CA GLY A 186 2.06 -19.02 -11.31
C GLY A 186 2.41 -17.63 -11.83
N THR A 187 1.39 -16.87 -12.25
CA THR A 187 1.63 -15.50 -12.70
C THR A 187 1.89 -14.58 -11.50
N VAL A 188 2.81 -13.62 -11.62
CA VAL A 188 3.07 -12.62 -10.58
C VAL A 188 2.50 -11.26 -10.99
N ILE A 189 1.82 -10.62 -10.04
CA ILE A 189 1.35 -9.24 -10.17
C ILE A 189 2.09 -8.39 -9.15
N VAL A 190 2.78 -7.37 -9.64
CA VAL A 190 3.57 -6.45 -8.83
C VAL A 190 2.81 -5.14 -8.71
N ARG A 191 2.60 -4.65 -7.49
CA ARG A 191 2.14 -3.30 -7.19
C ARG A 191 3.27 -2.56 -6.51
N VAL A 192 3.72 -1.46 -7.10
CA VAL A 192 4.74 -0.58 -6.50
C VAL A 192 4.09 0.71 -6.06
N ARG A 193 4.30 1.06 -4.79
CA ARG A 193 3.92 2.35 -4.20
C ARG A 193 5.18 3.12 -3.86
N ARG A 194 5.31 4.32 -4.44
CA ARG A 194 6.42 5.24 -4.16
C ARG A 194 5.90 6.45 -3.40
N ARG A 195 6.51 6.74 -2.27
CA ARG A 195 6.39 7.97 -1.48
C ARG A 195 7.73 8.69 -1.48
N ALA A 196 7.78 9.95 -1.06
CA ALA A 196 8.99 10.77 -1.08
C ALA A 196 10.17 10.09 -0.36
N SER A 197 9.90 9.43 0.77
CA SER A 197 10.88 8.76 1.64
C SER A 197 10.97 7.24 1.45
N ARG A 198 9.92 6.59 0.93
CA ARG A 198 9.79 5.12 0.92
C ARG A 198 9.29 4.59 -0.41
N ALA A 199 9.72 3.40 -0.78
CA ALA A 199 9.17 2.67 -1.92
C ALA A 199 8.90 1.22 -1.50
N THR A 200 7.66 0.79 -1.62
CA THR A 200 7.22 -0.56 -1.24
C THR A 200 6.68 -1.27 -2.47
N ALA A 201 7.04 -2.53 -2.63
CA ALA A 201 6.46 -3.42 -3.62
C ALA A 201 5.66 -4.53 -2.94
N LEU A 202 4.47 -4.78 -3.47
CA LEU A 202 3.60 -5.90 -3.13
C LEU A 202 3.56 -6.84 -4.32
N LEU A 203 3.94 -8.10 -4.13
CA LEU A 203 3.94 -9.13 -5.15
C LEU A 203 2.88 -10.17 -4.81
N HIS A 204 1.88 -10.28 -5.67
CA HIS A 204 0.83 -11.28 -5.57
C HIS A 204 1.18 -12.46 -6.47
N ARG A 205 1.34 -13.65 -5.89
CA ARG A 205 1.45 -14.89 -6.66
C ARG A 205 0.05 -15.39 -6.99
N VAL A 206 -0.26 -15.50 -8.28
CA VAL A 206 -1.55 -15.97 -8.80
C VAL A 206 -1.40 -17.41 -9.26
N GLU A 207 -2.18 -18.30 -8.65
CA GLU A 207 -2.25 -19.72 -9.01
C GLU A 207 -2.86 -19.90 -10.43
N PRO A 208 -2.51 -20.99 -11.15
CA PRO A 208 -3.21 -21.36 -12.38
C PRO A 208 -4.73 -21.39 -12.19
N GLY A 209 -5.47 -20.79 -13.12
CA GLY A 209 -6.92 -20.59 -13.01
C GLY A 209 -7.32 -19.23 -12.41
N GLY A 210 -6.38 -18.48 -11.83
CA GLY A 210 -6.53 -17.03 -11.62
C GLY A 210 -7.59 -16.60 -10.60
N VAL A 211 -8.10 -17.52 -9.78
CA VAL A 211 -9.16 -17.22 -8.80
C VAL A 211 -8.57 -16.87 -7.43
N ARG A 212 -7.39 -17.43 -7.08
CA ARG A 212 -6.80 -17.25 -5.76
C ARG A 212 -5.32 -16.90 -5.88
N SER A 213 -4.94 -15.92 -5.06
CA SER A 213 -3.56 -15.70 -4.66
C SER A 213 -3.52 -16.04 -3.18
N GLU A 214 -2.71 -17.02 -2.81
CA GLU A 214 -2.56 -17.42 -1.40
C GLU A 214 -1.41 -16.66 -0.74
N LEU A 215 -0.47 -16.17 -1.54
CA LEU A 215 0.79 -15.61 -1.07
C LEU A 215 0.97 -14.16 -1.54
N LEU A 216 1.26 -13.29 -0.57
CA LEU A 216 1.65 -11.90 -0.75
C LEU A 216 3.07 -11.71 -0.23
N ALA A 217 3.99 -11.25 -1.08
CA ALA A 217 5.31 -10.79 -0.65
C ALA A 217 5.34 -9.26 -0.60
N LYS A 218 5.75 -8.70 0.54
CA LYS A 218 6.04 -7.27 0.71
C LYS A 218 7.54 -7.05 0.70
N LEU A 219 8.00 -6.02 -0.02
CA LEU A 219 9.41 -5.67 -0.15
C LEU A 219 9.60 -4.15 -0.04
N SER A 220 10.60 -3.69 0.72
CA SER A 220 11.09 -2.30 0.60
C SER A 220 12.15 -2.21 -0.49
N LEU A 221 11.95 -1.29 -1.44
CA LEU A 221 12.88 -1.03 -2.53
C LEU A 221 14.04 -0.12 -2.11
N ARG A 222 13.83 0.74 -1.11
CA ARG A 222 14.88 1.62 -0.59
C ARG A 222 15.69 0.98 0.54
N ASP A 223 16.95 1.44 0.65
CA ASP A 223 17.97 0.88 1.53
C ASP A 223 17.55 0.82 3.00
N VAL A 224 17.97 -0.27 3.64
CA VAL A 224 17.21 -1.00 4.67
C VAL A 224 17.67 -0.66 6.08
N SER A 225 18.61 0.27 6.26
CA SER A 225 19.22 0.58 7.56
C SER A 225 18.22 1.00 8.66
N GLY A 226 16.93 1.19 8.35
CA GLY A 226 15.84 1.27 9.32
C GLY A 226 14.48 0.71 8.86
N SER A 227 14.41 -0.23 7.91
CA SER A 227 13.11 -0.67 7.37
C SER A 227 12.29 -1.44 8.41
N GLY A 228 11.02 -1.05 8.61
CA GLY A 228 10.14 -1.56 9.67
C GLY A 228 9.64 -3.01 9.53
N TRP A 229 10.11 -3.80 8.56
CA TRP A 229 9.53 -5.13 8.27
C TRP A 229 9.64 -6.19 9.37
N PRO A 230 10.74 -6.28 10.14
CA PRO A 230 10.75 -7.15 11.33
C PRO A 230 9.58 -6.85 12.28
N ARG A 231 9.10 -5.60 12.28
CA ARG A 231 7.97 -5.19 13.12
C ARG A 231 6.64 -5.71 12.60
N ASP A 232 6.37 -5.75 11.29
CA ASP A 232 5.07 -6.25 10.75
C ASP A 232 4.87 -7.73 11.12
N THR A 233 5.89 -8.58 10.91
CA THR A 233 5.86 -10.00 11.36
C THR A 233 5.65 -10.11 12.87
N GLU A 234 6.47 -9.41 13.66
CA GLU A 234 6.38 -9.44 15.12
C GLU A 234 5.00 -8.97 15.61
N ARG A 235 4.43 -7.94 14.96
CA ARG A 235 3.11 -7.40 15.29
C ARG A 235 1.99 -8.37 14.92
N ILE A 236 2.07 -9.02 13.77
CA ILE A 236 1.11 -10.07 13.36
C ILE A 236 1.16 -11.22 14.36
N GLU A 237 2.36 -11.71 14.71
CA GLU A 237 2.52 -12.80 15.68
C GLU A 237 1.99 -12.40 17.06
N ARG A 238 2.31 -11.19 17.51
CA ARG A 238 1.94 -10.69 18.84
C ARG A 238 0.46 -10.35 18.98
N PHE A 239 -0.16 -9.75 17.96
CA PHE A 239 -1.51 -9.19 18.05
C PHE A 239 -2.56 -9.91 17.19
N GLY A 240 -2.13 -10.60 16.14
CA GLY A 240 -3.01 -11.18 15.14
C GLY A 240 -3.95 -12.24 15.69
N ALA A 241 -3.49 -13.10 16.61
CA ALA A 241 -4.36 -14.08 17.25
C ALA A 241 -5.47 -13.44 18.11
N GLY A 242 -5.18 -12.31 18.76
CA GLY A 242 -6.17 -11.53 19.51
C GLY A 242 -7.20 -10.89 18.59
N ALA A 243 -6.74 -10.26 17.52
CA ALA A 243 -7.59 -9.64 16.50
C ALA A 243 -8.47 -10.67 15.77
N ALA A 244 -7.92 -11.87 15.51
CA ALA A 244 -8.65 -12.95 14.87
C ALA A 244 -9.77 -13.50 15.75
N ARG A 245 -9.50 -13.71 17.05
CA ARG A 245 -10.55 -14.09 18.02
C ARG A 245 -11.64 -13.04 18.17
N ALA A 246 -11.34 -11.77 17.90
CA ALA A 246 -12.33 -10.69 17.87
C ALA A 246 -13.18 -10.67 16.59
N GLY A 247 -12.89 -11.53 15.60
CA GLY A 247 -13.72 -11.74 14.41
C GLY A 247 -13.13 -11.23 13.10
N ALA A 248 -11.91 -10.68 13.09
CA ALA A 248 -11.23 -10.31 11.84
C ALA A 248 -10.44 -11.49 11.25
N GLN A 249 -10.31 -11.54 9.93
CA GLN A 249 -9.26 -12.32 9.29
C GLN A 249 -7.94 -11.55 9.39
N VAL A 250 -6.86 -12.23 9.76
CA VAL A 250 -5.52 -11.63 9.89
C VAL A 250 -4.55 -12.43 9.04
N PRO A 251 -3.63 -11.79 8.30
CA PRO A 251 -2.61 -12.51 7.56
C PRO A 251 -1.78 -13.39 8.49
N ARG A 252 -1.43 -14.59 8.06
CA ARG A 252 -0.38 -15.38 8.69
C ARG A 252 0.93 -14.96 8.06
N ALA A 253 1.84 -14.43 8.86
CA ALA A 253 3.21 -14.23 8.42
C ALA A 253 3.87 -15.62 8.33
N SER A 254 4.40 -15.98 7.16
CA SER A 254 5.08 -17.27 6.99
C SER A 254 6.57 -17.14 7.26
N ARG A 255 7.20 -16.08 6.74
CA ARG A 255 8.65 -15.90 6.83
C ARG A 255 9.07 -14.46 6.52
N ALA A 256 10.01 -13.94 7.31
CA ALA A 256 10.87 -12.84 6.92
C ALA A 256 12.19 -13.40 6.36
N GLN A 257 12.59 -12.94 5.18
CA GLN A 257 13.86 -13.37 4.56
C GLN A 257 14.51 -12.23 3.79
N THR A 258 15.79 -12.36 3.46
CA THR A 258 16.50 -11.37 2.65
C THR A 258 16.70 -11.91 1.23
N ILE A 259 16.29 -11.14 0.22
CA ILE A 259 16.46 -11.46 -1.21
C ILE A 259 17.17 -10.29 -1.89
N GLY A 260 18.32 -10.55 -2.51
CA GLY A 260 19.15 -9.50 -3.12
C GLY A 260 19.62 -8.43 -2.12
N GLY A 261 19.69 -8.76 -0.83
CA GLY A 261 19.97 -7.78 0.23
C GLY A 261 18.74 -7.00 0.73
N HIS A 262 17.55 -7.25 0.18
CA HIS A 262 16.31 -6.60 0.59
C HIS A 262 15.45 -7.52 1.47
N PRO A 263 14.89 -7.03 2.59
CA PRO A 263 13.98 -7.80 3.43
C PRO A 263 12.64 -7.98 2.70
N VAL A 264 12.22 -9.24 2.60
CA VAL A 264 10.94 -9.69 2.10
C VAL A 264 10.14 -10.23 3.27
N LEU A 265 8.92 -9.71 3.45
CA LEU A 265 7.91 -10.34 4.29
C LEU A 265 6.93 -11.12 3.42
N VAL A 266 6.80 -12.41 3.68
CA VAL A 266 5.80 -13.26 3.04
C VAL A 266 4.64 -13.51 4.00
N GLN A 267 3.43 -13.31 3.51
CA GLN A 267 2.21 -13.52 4.28
C GLN A 267 1.09 -14.11 3.44
N THR A 268 0.09 -14.70 4.11
CA THR A 268 -1.13 -15.13 3.44
C THR A 268 -1.92 -13.92 2.96
N ARG A 269 -2.37 -13.95 1.71
CA ARG A 269 -3.31 -12.93 1.21
C ARG A 269 -4.71 -13.18 1.77
N LEU A 270 -5.34 -12.13 2.30
CA LEU A 270 -6.74 -12.22 2.71
C LEU A 270 -7.69 -12.20 1.49
N PRO A 271 -8.77 -12.99 1.49
CA PRO A 271 -9.78 -12.92 0.44
C PRO A 271 -10.55 -11.59 0.51
N GLY A 272 -11.08 -11.14 -0.62
CA GLY A 272 -11.87 -9.91 -0.71
C GLY A 272 -11.12 -8.72 -1.27
N ARG A 273 -11.73 -7.54 -1.11
CA ARG A 273 -11.27 -6.26 -1.67
C ARG A 273 -11.14 -5.21 -0.57
N PRO A 274 -10.26 -4.20 -0.72
CA PRO A 274 -10.21 -3.08 0.21
C PRO A 274 -11.57 -2.40 0.36
N ALA A 275 -11.97 -2.13 1.60
CA ALA A 275 -13.23 -1.48 1.94
C ALA A 275 -13.35 -0.10 1.27
N ALA A 276 -12.24 0.64 1.15
CA ALA A 276 -12.19 1.94 0.48
C ALA A 276 -12.71 1.84 -0.97
N THR A 277 -12.28 0.81 -1.70
CA THR A 277 -12.72 0.56 -3.07
C THR A 277 -14.20 0.18 -3.13
N ILE A 278 -14.65 -0.66 -2.19
CA ILE A 278 -16.06 -1.07 -2.10
C ILE A 278 -16.97 0.13 -1.82
N ILE A 279 -16.58 1.00 -0.89
CA ILE A 279 -17.32 2.20 -0.50
C ILE A 279 -17.33 3.23 -1.64
N ALA A 280 -16.18 3.47 -2.28
CA ALA A 280 -16.07 4.38 -3.42
C ALA A 280 -16.94 3.97 -4.63
N GLU A 281 -17.18 2.66 -4.80
CA GLU A 281 -18.06 2.11 -5.84
C GLU A 281 -19.53 2.09 -5.46
N SER A 282 -19.82 1.97 -4.16
CA SER A 282 -21.18 1.90 -3.62
C SER A 282 -21.23 2.60 -2.27
N PRO A 283 -21.36 3.95 -2.25
CA PRO A 283 -21.34 4.74 -1.02
C PRO A 283 -22.36 4.30 0.04
N THR A 284 -23.48 3.73 -0.38
CA THR A 284 -24.51 3.13 0.50
C THR A 284 -23.99 2.00 1.39
N ARG A 285 -22.85 1.38 1.06
CA ARG A 285 -22.21 0.33 1.87
C ARG A 285 -21.39 0.88 3.04
N ALA A 286 -21.11 2.19 3.09
CA ALA A 286 -20.26 2.79 4.10
C ALA A 286 -20.75 2.51 5.53
N ALA A 287 -22.04 2.72 5.80
CA ALA A 287 -22.62 2.49 7.12
C ALA A 287 -22.42 1.04 7.59
N ALA A 288 -22.74 0.06 6.75
CA ALA A 288 -22.57 -1.36 7.11
C ALA A 288 -21.10 -1.72 7.41
N VAL A 289 -20.15 -1.18 6.63
CA VAL A 289 -18.72 -1.40 6.87
C VAL A 289 -18.27 -0.71 8.17
N MET A 290 -18.70 0.52 8.42
CA MET A 290 -18.43 1.25 9.66
C MET A 290 -18.94 0.49 10.88
N GLU A 291 -20.17 -0.07 10.82
CA GLU A 291 -20.73 -0.88 11.90
C GLU A 291 -19.90 -2.15 12.14
N GLN A 292 -19.47 -2.83 11.08
CA GLN A 292 -18.65 -4.03 11.18
C GLN A 292 -17.28 -3.74 11.83
N VAL A 293 -16.61 -2.67 11.40
CA VAL A 293 -15.32 -2.24 11.97
C VAL A 293 -15.49 -1.84 13.44
N ALA A 294 -16.49 -1.03 13.77
CA ALA A 294 -16.75 -0.62 15.16
C ALA A 294 -17.13 -1.81 16.05
N ALA A 295 -17.90 -2.78 15.54
CA ALA A 295 -18.23 -3.99 16.27
C ALA A 295 -17.00 -4.83 16.58
N TRP A 296 -16.12 -5.03 15.60
CA TRP A 296 -14.85 -5.74 15.78
C TRP A 296 -13.93 -5.01 16.77
N LEU A 297 -13.72 -3.70 16.60
CA LEU A 297 -12.93 -2.87 17.52
C LEU A 297 -13.47 -2.93 18.95
N ALA A 298 -14.78 -2.93 19.14
CA ALA A 298 -15.37 -3.06 20.47
C ALA A 298 -15.03 -4.41 21.13
N VAL A 299 -15.07 -5.52 20.37
CA VAL A 299 -14.68 -6.85 20.90
C VAL A 299 -13.18 -6.89 21.18
N TRP A 300 -12.36 -6.41 20.25
CA TRP A 300 -10.90 -6.45 20.36
C TRP A 300 -10.37 -5.56 21.48
N ASN A 301 -10.89 -4.33 21.62
CA ASN A 301 -10.53 -3.41 22.70
C ASN A 301 -10.95 -3.98 24.06
N ARG A 302 -12.14 -4.57 24.16
CA ARG A 302 -12.57 -5.23 25.40
C ARG A 302 -11.63 -6.37 25.82
N ALA A 303 -11.12 -7.13 24.85
CA ALA A 303 -10.22 -8.24 25.11
C ALA A 303 -8.79 -7.80 25.45
N THR A 304 -8.39 -6.58 25.07
CA THR A 304 -7.02 -6.08 25.20
C THR A 304 -6.86 -4.93 26.19
N VAL A 305 -7.95 -4.35 26.67
CA VAL A 305 -7.92 -3.21 27.59
C VAL A 305 -7.15 -3.54 28.87
N ARG A 306 -6.24 -2.63 29.22
CA ARG A 306 -5.52 -2.61 30.49
C ARG A 306 -5.68 -1.23 31.10
N VAL A 307 -6.13 -1.17 32.34
CA VAL A 307 -6.19 0.09 33.08
C VAL A 307 -4.84 0.26 33.78
N CYS A 308 -4.12 1.31 33.41
CA CYS A 308 -2.82 1.64 33.99
C CYS A 308 -2.80 3.11 34.38
N PRO A 309 -1.98 3.51 35.37
CA PRO A 309 -1.74 4.93 35.63
C PRO A 309 -1.26 5.63 34.37
N ALA A 310 -1.83 6.79 34.09
CA ALA A 310 -1.36 7.68 33.04
C ALA A 310 0.06 8.16 33.35
N ASP A 311 1.03 7.79 32.54
CA ASP A 311 2.43 8.20 32.71
C ASP A 311 2.85 9.21 31.63
N ALA A 312 3.93 9.95 31.91
CA ALA A 312 4.48 10.91 30.96
C ALA A 312 4.91 10.23 29.64
N ALA A 313 5.32 8.96 29.69
CA ALA A 313 5.75 8.21 28.51
C ALA A 313 4.60 7.90 27.55
N LEU A 314 3.39 7.66 28.06
CA LEU A 314 2.17 7.54 27.27
C LEU A 314 1.86 8.87 26.56
N PHE A 315 1.80 9.98 27.30
CA PHE A 315 1.51 11.28 26.71
C PHE A 315 2.57 11.74 25.71
N GLU A 316 3.84 11.47 26.00
CA GLU A 316 4.94 11.76 25.08
C GLU A 316 4.78 11.02 23.75
N ARG A 317 4.53 9.71 23.81
CA ARG A 317 4.38 8.90 22.62
C ARG A 317 3.13 9.25 21.80
N GLU A 318 1.99 9.42 22.45
CA GLU A 318 0.70 9.54 21.76
C GLU A 318 0.34 10.99 21.39
N ILE A 319 0.92 11.99 22.08
CA ILE A 319 0.45 13.38 22.01
C ILE A 319 1.61 14.36 21.83
N THR A 320 2.46 14.56 22.85
CA THR A 320 3.36 15.73 22.88
C THR A 320 4.46 15.63 21.83
N SER A 321 5.01 14.44 21.55
CA SER A 321 5.99 14.28 20.45
C SER A 321 5.39 14.55 19.08
N HIS A 322 4.11 14.19 18.85
CA HIS A 322 3.40 14.49 17.62
C HIS A 322 3.06 15.98 17.52
N ALA A 323 2.56 16.57 18.61
CA ALA A 323 2.26 17.99 18.69
C ALA A 323 3.50 18.85 18.41
N ALA A 324 4.64 18.54 19.03
CA ALA A 324 5.89 19.28 18.82
C ALA A 324 6.31 19.34 17.34
N LEU A 325 6.02 18.30 16.56
CA LEU A 325 6.34 18.26 15.13
C LEU A 325 5.39 19.14 14.29
N VAL A 326 4.10 19.14 14.59
CA VAL A 326 3.07 19.74 13.72
C VAL A 326 2.62 21.13 14.17
N VAL A 327 2.73 21.46 15.46
CA VAL A 327 2.32 22.75 16.05
C VAL A 327 2.94 23.95 15.35
N PRO A 328 4.23 23.96 14.95
CA PRO A 328 4.82 25.07 14.21
C PRO A 328 4.15 25.35 12.85
N ARG A 329 3.36 24.40 12.33
CA ARG A 329 2.62 24.53 11.07
C ARG A 329 1.18 25.01 11.26
N LEU A 330 0.70 25.11 12.49
CA LEU A 330 -0.68 25.47 12.81
C LEU A 330 -0.78 26.96 13.19
N ALA A 331 -1.78 27.65 12.64
CA ALA A 331 -2.16 28.97 13.16
C ALA A 331 -2.69 28.81 14.60
N GLY A 332 -2.10 29.57 15.54
CA GLY A 332 -2.43 29.42 16.96
C GLY A 332 -1.91 28.12 17.60
N GLY A 333 -0.98 27.41 16.95
CA GLY A 333 -0.50 26.10 17.39
C GLY A 333 0.02 26.07 18.82
N GLN A 334 0.68 27.14 19.30
CA GLN A 334 1.20 27.21 20.68
C GLN A 334 0.07 27.15 21.71
N ALA A 335 -1.02 27.90 21.49
CA ALA A 335 -2.16 27.88 22.41
C ALA A 335 -2.84 26.50 22.47
N TYR A 336 -2.87 25.80 21.33
CA TYR A 336 -3.35 24.42 21.25
C TYR A 336 -2.40 23.44 21.97
N HIS A 337 -1.09 23.60 21.80
CA HIS A 337 -0.07 22.81 22.50
C HIS A 337 -0.17 22.98 24.02
N ASP A 338 -0.29 24.21 24.52
CA ASP A 338 -0.39 24.50 25.95
C ASP A 338 -1.67 23.88 26.54
N TRP A 339 -2.77 23.90 25.79
CA TRP A 339 -4.01 23.24 26.18
C TRP A 339 -3.88 21.72 26.25
N LEU A 340 -3.20 21.09 25.28
CA LEU A 340 -2.91 19.66 25.30
C LEU A 340 -2.05 19.30 26.51
N ALA A 341 -0.98 20.06 26.76
CA ALA A 341 -0.09 19.86 27.90
C ALA A 341 -0.84 19.96 29.24
N HIS A 342 -1.71 20.96 29.39
CA HIS A 342 -2.56 21.11 30.57
C HIS A 342 -3.53 19.92 30.74
N SER A 343 -4.14 19.47 29.65
CA SER A 343 -5.06 18.34 29.65
C SER A 343 -4.36 17.02 30.03
N CYS A 344 -3.15 16.78 29.53
CA CYS A 344 -2.32 15.65 29.92
C CYS A 344 -1.91 15.72 31.40
N ALA A 345 -1.49 16.90 31.88
CA ALA A 345 -1.10 17.09 33.28
C ALA A 345 -2.26 16.81 34.24
N GLY A 346 -3.48 17.25 33.89
CA GLY A 346 -4.68 16.98 34.69
C GLY A 346 -5.10 15.51 34.75
N LEU A 347 -4.58 14.66 33.86
CA LEU A 347 -4.83 13.21 33.85
C LEU A 347 -3.64 12.40 34.32
N ALA A 348 -2.50 13.02 34.65
CA ALA A 348 -1.29 12.32 35.07
C ALA A 348 -1.53 11.54 36.37
N GLY A 349 -1.15 10.26 36.39
CA GLY A 349 -1.39 9.34 37.50
C GLY A 349 -2.80 8.73 37.55
N GLU A 350 -3.78 9.29 36.85
CA GLU A 350 -5.15 8.77 36.85
C GLU A 350 -5.23 7.38 36.18
N PRO A 351 -6.13 6.49 36.65
CA PRO A 351 -6.38 5.21 35.98
C PRO A 351 -6.91 5.42 34.56
N MET A 352 -6.10 5.08 33.55
CA MET A 352 -6.46 5.26 32.15
C MET A 352 -6.47 3.93 31.40
N PRO A 353 -7.55 3.59 30.68
CA PRO A 353 -7.56 2.43 29.81
C PRO A 353 -6.58 2.64 28.65
N GLN A 354 -5.76 1.64 28.41
CA GLN A 354 -4.91 1.48 27.23
C GLN A 354 -5.34 0.20 26.51
N VAL A 355 -5.29 0.22 25.19
CA VAL A 355 -5.66 -0.95 24.36
C VAL A 355 -4.52 -1.30 23.42
N VAL A 356 -4.60 -2.49 22.82
CA VAL A 356 -3.81 -2.77 21.61
C VAL A 356 -4.48 -2.02 20.45
N ALA A 357 -3.68 -1.31 19.64
CA ALA A 357 -4.14 -0.63 18.44
C ALA A 357 -3.43 -1.16 17.20
N HIS A 358 -4.12 -1.07 16.06
CA HIS A 358 -3.57 -1.26 14.73
C HIS A 358 -2.67 -0.08 14.33
N GLY A 359 -3.06 1.16 14.66
CA GLY A 359 -2.26 2.37 14.49
C GLY A 359 -2.40 3.05 13.13
N ASP A 360 -2.77 2.32 12.06
CA ASP A 360 -3.10 2.88 10.74
C ASP A 360 -4.34 2.21 10.13
N LEU A 361 -5.44 2.13 10.89
CA LEU A 361 -6.66 1.45 10.45
C LEU A 361 -7.47 2.27 9.43
N THR A 362 -7.00 2.30 8.18
CA THR A 362 -7.72 2.90 7.04
C THR A 362 -8.69 1.93 6.39
N MET A 363 -9.63 2.42 5.58
CA MET A 363 -10.45 1.54 4.73
C MET A 363 -9.66 0.88 3.60
N ALA A 364 -8.42 1.29 3.33
CA ALA A 364 -7.52 0.56 2.46
C ALA A 364 -6.92 -0.68 3.13
N ASN A 365 -6.80 -0.66 4.47
CA ASN A 365 -6.26 -1.74 5.31
C ASN A 365 -7.35 -2.68 5.84
N VAL A 366 -8.62 -2.31 5.69
CA VAL A 366 -9.77 -3.21 5.89
C VAL A 366 -10.11 -3.91 4.58
N VAL A 367 -10.16 -5.24 4.58
CA VAL A 367 -10.56 -6.07 3.45
C VAL A 367 -11.94 -6.66 3.73
N VAL A 368 -12.85 -6.63 2.75
CA VAL A 368 -14.17 -7.26 2.85
C VAL A 368 -14.31 -8.29 1.75
N ASP A 369 -14.60 -9.53 2.13
CA ASP A 369 -14.82 -10.64 1.19
C ASP A 369 -16.26 -10.68 0.65
N ASP A 370 -16.50 -11.55 -0.33
CA ASP A 370 -17.80 -11.68 -0.99
C ASP A 370 -18.92 -12.19 -0.06
N ARG A 371 -18.55 -12.79 1.08
CA ARG A 371 -19.48 -13.24 2.12
C ARG A 371 -19.72 -12.17 3.19
N GLY A 372 -19.10 -11.01 3.04
CA GLY A 372 -19.14 -9.93 4.03
C GLY A 372 -18.21 -10.16 5.23
N GLY A 373 -17.31 -11.14 5.17
CA GLY A 373 -16.25 -11.32 6.17
C GLY A 373 -15.26 -10.16 6.11
N MET A 374 -14.76 -9.74 7.27
CA MET A 374 -13.78 -8.66 7.39
C MET A 374 -12.39 -9.21 7.66
N GLY A 375 -11.39 -8.64 7.01
CA GLY A 375 -9.98 -8.84 7.27
C GLY A 375 -9.27 -7.52 7.53
N VAL A 376 -8.15 -7.57 8.25
CA VAL A 376 -7.31 -6.40 8.54
C VAL A 376 -5.86 -6.72 8.17
N VAL A 377 -5.25 -5.86 7.35
CA VAL A 377 -3.87 -6.01 6.85
C VAL A 377 -3.02 -4.80 7.26
N ASP A 378 -1.70 -4.94 7.11
CA ASP A 378 -0.74 -3.86 7.35
C ASP A 378 -0.52 -3.50 8.82
N TRP A 379 -0.05 -4.48 9.60
CA TRP A 379 0.09 -4.42 11.05
C TRP A 379 1.40 -3.75 11.50
N GLU A 380 2.16 -3.13 10.60
CA GLU A 380 3.49 -2.58 10.88
C GLU A 380 3.50 -1.48 11.95
N THR A 381 2.37 -0.78 12.10
CA THR A 381 2.18 0.29 13.10
C THR A 381 1.56 -0.19 14.41
N ALA A 382 1.18 -1.47 14.53
CA ALA A 382 0.43 -1.93 15.68
C ALA A 382 1.27 -1.88 16.97
N HIS A 383 0.63 -1.57 18.10
CA HIS A 383 1.28 -1.50 19.42
C HIS A 383 0.29 -1.79 20.55
N ASP A 384 0.80 -2.13 21.74
CA ASP A 384 0.03 -2.68 22.87
C ASP A 384 -0.36 -1.65 23.94
N ARG A 385 0.03 -0.39 23.74
CA ARG A 385 -0.19 0.71 24.69
C ARG A 385 -0.68 1.96 23.96
N ALA A 386 -1.86 1.87 23.35
CA ALA A 386 -2.51 3.00 22.68
C ALA A 386 -3.62 3.60 23.55
N LEU A 387 -3.92 4.88 23.33
CA LEU A 387 -5.20 5.42 23.79
C LEU A 387 -6.35 4.72 23.02
N PRO A 388 -7.48 4.41 23.69
CA PRO A 388 -8.60 3.76 23.02
C PRO A 388 -9.21 4.67 21.96
N LEU A 389 -9.95 4.10 21.01
CA LEU A 389 -10.68 4.82 19.95
C LEU A 389 -9.85 5.45 18.81
N GLY A 390 -8.52 5.54 18.89
CA GLY A 390 -7.70 6.08 17.80
C GLY A 390 -8.02 5.42 16.45
N ASP A 391 -7.96 4.08 16.39
CA ASP A 391 -8.34 3.29 15.22
C ASP A 391 -9.80 3.53 14.79
N ALA A 392 -10.73 3.70 15.75
CA ALA A 392 -12.14 3.91 15.45
C ALA A 392 -12.38 5.28 14.81
N PHE A 393 -11.81 6.35 15.38
CA PHE A 393 -11.97 7.70 14.84
C PHE A 393 -11.43 7.79 13.42
N TYR A 394 -10.24 7.23 13.19
CA TYR A 394 -9.63 7.28 11.88
C TYR A 394 -10.41 6.44 10.86
N ALA A 395 -10.74 5.19 11.19
CA ALA A 395 -11.48 4.30 10.30
C ALA A 395 -12.85 4.87 9.89
N LEU A 396 -13.59 5.45 10.84
CA LEU A 396 -14.91 6.03 10.58
C LEU A 396 -14.83 7.27 9.68
N ALA A 397 -13.86 8.16 9.89
CA ALA A 397 -13.65 9.30 8.99
C ALA A 397 -13.09 8.88 7.63
N ASP A 398 -12.17 7.91 7.56
CA ASP A 398 -11.64 7.41 6.29
C ASP A 398 -12.73 6.72 5.45
N ALA A 399 -13.65 6.00 6.10
CA ALA A 399 -14.83 5.44 5.44
C ALA A 399 -15.77 6.52 4.89
N ALA A 400 -15.95 7.64 5.60
CA ALA A 400 -16.71 8.76 5.08
C ALA A 400 -15.99 9.40 3.87
N ALA A 401 -14.68 9.64 3.98
CA ALA A 401 -13.89 10.19 2.87
C ALA A 401 -13.90 9.26 1.64
N ALA A 402 -13.89 7.94 1.84
CA ALA A 402 -14.01 6.96 0.75
C ALA A 402 -15.34 7.09 -0.02
N THR A 403 -16.43 7.55 0.60
CA THR A 403 -17.72 7.77 -0.10
C THR A 403 -17.61 8.79 -1.21
N ASN A 404 -16.74 9.79 -1.03
CA ASN A 404 -16.44 10.84 -1.99
C ASN A 404 -15.10 10.62 -2.71
N ARG A 405 -14.58 9.39 -2.68
CA ARG A 405 -13.30 9.02 -3.30
C ARG A 405 -12.14 9.91 -2.84
N TYR A 406 -12.19 10.35 -1.59
CA TYR A 406 -11.20 11.21 -0.95
C TYR A 406 -11.04 12.59 -1.61
N ALA A 407 -12.07 13.10 -2.30
CA ALA A 407 -12.02 14.41 -2.96
C ALA A 407 -11.94 15.60 -1.99
N ASP A 408 -12.57 15.50 -0.81
CA ASP A 408 -12.54 16.53 0.25
C ASP A 408 -12.46 15.88 1.62
N ARG A 409 -11.24 15.43 2.00
CA ARG A 409 -11.02 14.74 3.28
C ARG A 409 -11.38 15.61 4.49
N VAL A 410 -11.12 16.92 4.44
CA VAL A 410 -11.42 17.83 5.55
C VAL A 410 -12.93 17.99 5.71
N GLY A 411 -13.66 18.22 4.62
CA GLY A 411 -15.11 18.32 4.64
C GLY A 411 -15.80 17.04 5.10
N ASP A 412 -15.30 15.88 4.66
CA ASP A 412 -15.82 14.58 5.11
C ASP A 412 -15.57 14.30 6.59
N PHE A 413 -14.41 14.69 7.10
CA PHE A 413 -14.11 14.66 8.53
C PHE A 413 -15.08 15.57 9.32
N VAL A 414 -15.28 16.82 8.90
CA VAL A 414 -16.20 17.77 9.55
C VAL A 414 -17.64 17.23 9.57
N ALA A 415 -18.07 16.55 8.50
CA ALA A 415 -19.38 15.92 8.41
C ALA A 415 -19.56 14.72 9.37
N CYS A 416 -18.47 14.11 9.86
CA CYS A 416 -18.51 13.04 10.85
C CYS A 416 -18.58 13.53 12.29
N PHE A 417 -18.06 14.72 12.59
CA PHE A 417 -17.76 15.10 13.98
C PHE A 417 -18.35 16.45 14.45
N ASP A 418 -18.78 17.33 13.52
CA ASP A 418 -19.25 18.68 13.87
C ASP A 418 -20.68 18.98 13.44
N ARG A 419 -21.02 18.67 12.18
CA ARG A 419 -22.31 19.08 11.59
C ARG A 419 -23.46 18.22 12.12
N PRO A 420 -24.60 18.82 12.52
CA PRO A 420 -25.82 18.04 12.78
C PRO A 420 -26.19 17.22 11.55
N GLY A 421 -26.55 15.95 11.75
CA GLY A 421 -27.06 15.10 10.68
C GLY A 421 -26.79 13.63 10.92
N GLY A 422 -27.46 12.79 10.13
CA GLY A 422 -27.43 11.33 10.32
C GLY A 422 -26.03 10.70 10.29
N ARG A 423 -25.07 11.32 9.58
CA ARG A 423 -23.66 10.85 9.57
C ARG A 423 -22.97 11.08 10.92
N ALA A 424 -23.02 12.30 11.45
CA ALA A 424 -22.41 12.60 12.75
C ALA A 424 -23.07 11.79 13.88
N ASP A 425 -24.40 11.65 13.84
CA ASP A 425 -25.13 10.84 14.83
C ASP A 425 -24.73 9.36 14.75
N HIS A 426 -24.55 8.83 13.54
CA HIS A 426 -24.11 7.46 13.33
C HIS A 426 -22.68 7.23 13.84
N VAL A 427 -21.73 8.10 13.47
CA VAL A 427 -20.34 8.04 13.93
C VAL A 427 -20.28 8.16 15.45
N GLY A 428 -21.00 9.13 16.04
CA GLY A 428 -21.07 9.31 17.49
C GLY A 428 -21.53 8.04 18.22
N ARG A 429 -22.62 7.40 17.77
CA ARG A 429 -23.08 6.13 18.35
C ARG A 429 -22.04 5.01 18.26
N LEU A 430 -21.35 4.88 17.13
CA LEU A 430 -20.30 3.88 16.95
C LEU A 430 -19.08 4.16 17.83
N SER A 431 -18.67 5.42 17.95
CA SER A 431 -17.60 5.85 18.86
C SER A 431 -17.94 5.54 20.32
N VAL A 432 -19.15 5.88 20.79
CA VAL A 432 -19.60 5.55 22.15
C VAL A 432 -19.59 4.05 22.41
N ARG A 433 -20.06 3.24 21.45
CA ARG A 433 -20.01 1.77 21.57
C ARG A 433 -18.58 1.26 21.79
N VAL A 434 -17.60 1.74 21.02
CA VAL A 434 -16.19 1.36 21.18
C VAL A 434 -15.63 1.88 22.50
N ALA A 435 -16.00 3.10 22.91
CA ALA A 435 -15.55 3.73 24.15
C ALA A 435 -16.01 2.94 25.39
N VAL A 436 -17.28 2.55 25.43
CA VAL A 436 -17.84 1.70 26.48
C VAL A 436 -17.10 0.37 26.56
N ALA A 437 -16.83 -0.26 25.42
CA ALA A 437 -16.10 -1.53 25.39
C ALA A 437 -14.65 -1.40 25.88
N ALA A 438 -14.02 -0.24 25.65
CA ALA A 438 -12.67 0.10 26.10
C ALA A 438 -12.65 0.74 27.50
N ARG A 439 -13.79 0.92 28.17
CA ARG A 439 -13.92 1.61 29.47
C ARG A 439 -13.39 3.05 29.45
N ALA A 440 -13.47 3.72 28.30
CA ALA A 440 -13.00 5.09 28.14
C ALA A 440 -14.00 6.09 28.76
N THR A 441 -13.49 6.98 29.63
CA THR A 441 -14.26 8.11 30.14
C THR A 441 -14.34 9.21 29.08
N PRO A 442 -15.27 10.18 29.19
CA PRO A 442 -15.34 11.31 28.25
C PRO A 442 -14.02 12.08 28.09
N ALA A 443 -13.26 12.25 29.18
CA ALA A 443 -11.94 12.88 29.14
C ALA A 443 -10.93 12.08 28.32
N VAL A 444 -10.90 10.75 28.49
CA VAL A 444 -10.03 9.85 27.71
C VAL A 444 -10.46 9.82 26.23
N MET A 445 -11.77 9.81 25.95
CA MET A 445 -12.28 9.88 24.58
C MET A 445 -11.82 11.16 23.87
N LEU A 446 -11.92 12.31 24.55
CA LEU A 446 -11.48 13.58 24.01
C LEU A 446 -9.97 13.56 23.72
N LEU A 447 -9.17 13.11 24.68
CA LEU A 447 -7.72 13.07 24.51
C LEU A 447 -7.29 12.11 23.38
N ALA A 448 -7.93 10.95 23.28
CA ALA A 448 -7.68 10.00 22.20
C ALA A 448 -8.03 10.55 20.82
N PHE A 449 -9.07 11.38 20.73
CA PHE A 449 -9.43 12.06 19.48
C PHE A 449 -8.31 13.00 19.04
N HIS A 450 -7.77 13.82 19.95
CA HIS A 450 -6.64 14.69 19.63
C HIS A 450 -5.38 13.89 19.25
N ALA A 451 -5.07 12.83 19.99
CA ALA A 451 -3.93 11.94 19.71
C ALA A 451 -4.01 11.32 18.29
N CYS A 452 -5.19 10.82 17.91
CA CYS A 452 -5.44 10.26 16.58
C CYS A 452 -5.05 11.23 15.45
N TRP A 453 -5.57 12.46 15.50
CA TRP A 453 -5.34 13.43 14.41
C TRP A 453 -3.94 14.04 14.44
N LEU A 454 -3.34 14.19 15.63
CA LEU A 454 -1.93 14.54 15.79
C LEU A 454 -1.02 13.50 15.15
N HIS A 455 -1.28 12.21 15.38
CA HIS A 455 -0.50 11.12 14.80
C HIS A 455 -0.50 11.16 13.26
N HIS A 456 -1.67 11.28 12.64
CA HIS A 456 -1.78 11.31 11.17
C HIS A 456 -1.18 12.59 10.57
N ALA A 457 -1.37 13.75 11.19
CA ALA A 457 -0.72 14.99 10.75
C ALA A 457 0.81 14.90 10.89
N ALA A 458 1.32 14.26 11.94
CA ALA A 458 2.75 14.05 12.14
C ALA A 458 3.33 13.09 11.09
N ASN A 459 2.61 12.02 10.73
CA ASN A 459 3.02 11.11 9.66
C ASN A 459 3.04 11.82 8.31
N GLU A 460 2.03 12.65 8.03
CA GLU A 460 1.98 13.49 6.83
C GLU A 460 3.17 14.46 6.76
N GLU A 461 3.53 15.15 7.85
CA GLU A 461 4.69 16.05 7.89
C GLU A 461 6.01 15.31 7.65
N ARG A 462 6.16 14.09 8.16
CA ARG A 462 7.37 13.26 7.92
C ARG A 462 7.47 12.76 6.48
N ASP A 463 6.33 12.47 5.85
CA ASP A 463 6.27 11.92 4.50
C ASP A 463 6.22 13.00 3.41
N ALA A 464 5.80 14.23 3.75
CA ALA A 464 5.60 15.30 2.80
C ALA A 464 6.93 15.82 2.23
N GLY A 465 7.13 15.63 0.92
CA GLY A 465 8.03 16.48 0.14
C GLY A 465 7.48 17.92 0.07
N ALA A 466 8.31 18.87 -0.38
CA ALA A 466 7.87 20.25 -0.60
C ALA A 466 6.72 20.28 -1.63
N GLY A 467 5.48 20.53 -1.18
CA GLY A 467 4.32 20.78 -2.06
C GLY A 467 3.27 19.66 -2.19
N GLY A 468 3.32 18.59 -1.38
CA GLY A 468 2.23 17.61 -1.33
C GLY A 468 0.95 18.16 -0.68
N ASP A 469 -0.22 17.63 -1.06
CA ASP A 469 -1.49 17.88 -0.36
C ASP A 469 -1.39 17.42 1.10
N ARG A 470 -1.97 18.21 2.02
CA ARG A 470 -1.84 18.04 3.49
C ARG A 470 -3.20 18.00 4.21
N PRO A 471 -4.08 17.06 3.86
CA PRO A 471 -5.42 16.99 4.44
C PRO A 471 -5.41 16.77 5.96
N PHE A 472 -4.46 16.02 6.51
CA PHE A 472 -4.44 15.78 7.97
C PHE A 472 -4.00 17.01 8.75
N LEU A 473 -3.06 17.79 8.21
CA LEU A 473 -2.74 19.10 8.78
C LEU A 473 -3.95 20.05 8.73
N GLY A 474 -4.73 20.03 7.64
CA GLY A 474 -5.97 20.79 7.53
C GLY A 474 -7.04 20.37 8.55
N ILE A 475 -7.21 19.06 8.76
CA ILE A 475 -8.08 18.52 9.82
C ILE A 475 -7.61 18.99 11.19
N LEU A 476 -6.30 18.89 11.47
CA LEU A 476 -5.75 19.29 12.76
C LEU A 476 -5.86 20.79 13.00
N GLN A 477 -5.70 21.64 11.97
CA GLN A 477 -5.96 23.07 12.07
C GLN A 477 -7.42 23.33 12.48
N TRP A 478 -8.37 22.65 11.84
CA TRP A 478 -9.79 22.79 12.20
C TRP A 478 -10.07 22.42 13.66
N ILE A 479 -9.40 21.37 14.18
CA ILE A 479 -9.49 20.93 15.58
C ILE A 479 -8.85 21.98 16.50
N ALA A 480 -7.65 22.47 16.16
CA ALA A 480 -6.91 23.46 16.92
C ALA A 480 -7.69 24.78 17.05
N ASP A 481 -8.45 25.18 16.03
CA ASP A 481 -9.29 26.39 16.10
C ASP A 481 -10.44 26.26 17.11
N ARG A 482 -10.83 25.03 17.48
CA ARG A 482 -12.05 24.75 18.26
C ARG A 482 -11.83 23.97 19.54
N HIS A 483 -10.58 23.63 19.90
CA HIS A 483 -10.25 22.74 21.02
C HIS A 483 -10.88 23.12 22.37
N ARG A 484 -11.21 24.40 22.60
CA ARG A 484 -11.83 24.87 23.86
C ARG A 484 -13.34 24.72 23.90
N THR A 485 -14.01 24.90 22.77
CA THR A 485 -15.47 24.99 22.68
C THR A 485 -16.10 23.75 22.08
N TRP A 486 -15.30 22.92 21.39
CA TRP A 486 -15.80 21.77 20.69
C TRP A 486 -16.14 20.63 21.64
N ARG A 487 -17.31 20.05 21.39
CA ARG A 487 -17.79 18.82 21.99
C ARG A 487 -18.32 17.95 20.85
N PRO A 488 -17.71 16.78 20.59
CA PRO A 488 -18.21 15.87 19.57
C PRO A 488 -19.66 15.48 19.87
N ARG A 489 -20.49 15.54 18.83
CA ARG A 489 -21.91 15.22 18.94
C ARG A 489 -22.10 13.72 19.21
N GLY A 490 -23.10 13.40 20.04
CA GLY A 490 -23.48 12.02 20.36
C GLY A 490 -22.59 11.31 21.36
N TRP A 491 -21.69 12.03 22.06
CA TRP A 491 -20.86 11.48 23.14
C TRP A 491 -21.43 11.73 24.54
N GLY A 492 -22.50 12.54 24.64
CA GLY A 492 -23.16 12.90 25.89
C GLY A 492 -24.35 12.03 26.24
#